data_AF-A0A9E2Y1T5-F1
#
_entry.id   AF-A0A9E2Y1T5-F1
#
_cell.length_a   1.000
_cell.length_b   1.000
_cell.length_c   1.000
_cell.angle_alpha   90.00
_cell.angle_beta   90.00
_cell.angle_gamma   90.00
#
_symmetry.space_group_name_H-M   'P 1'
#
loop_
_entity.id
_entity.type
_entity.pdbx_description
1 polymer ?
#
loop_
_entity_poly.entity_id
_entity_poly.type
_entity_poly.pdbx_seq_one_letter_code
_entity_poly.pdbx_strand_id
1 'polypeptide(L)'
;PVPAAREARYRPRVGHELIFGLRPEHIREGRGDIPPGMAAFEARLDVVEPMGMETMVYFLVDGVEVCGRVDPAAAGTVGEPMRLVADVNQMHLIDPRTELVV
;
A
#
# COMPACT_ATOMS: atom_id res chain seq x y z
N PRO A 1 -6.73 -8.60 -2.75
CA PRO A 1 -7.95 -8.92 -3.53
C PRO A 1 -8.15 -7.92 -4.67
N VAL A 2 -8.60 -8.34 -5.85
CA VAL A 2 -8.91 -7.44 -6.98
C VAL A 2 -10.32 -6.84 -6.76
N PRO A 3 -10.51 -5.52 -6.87
CA PRO A 3 -11.84 -4.91 -6.80
C PRO A 3 -12.75 -5.40 -7.94
N ALA A 4 -14.01 -5.72 -7.63
CA ALA A 4 -14.96 -6.26 -8.62
C ALA A 4 -15.09 -5.37 -9.86
N ALA A 5 -15.08 -4.04 -9.69
CA ALA A 5 -15.14 -3.08 -10.79
C ALA A 5 -13.94 -3.15 -11.75
N ARG A 6 -12.80 -3.72 -11.34
CA ARG A 6 -11.58 -3.87 -12.15
C ARG A 6 -11.34 -5.30 -12.61
N GLU A 7 -12.16 -6.25 -12.20
CA GLU A 7 -11.94 -7.67 -12.47
C GLU A 7 -11.93 -7.97 -13.98
N ALA A 8 -12.88 -7.44 -14.74
CA ALA A 8 -12.93 -7.63 -16.20
C ALA A 8 -11.68 -7.09 -16.91
N ARG A 9 -11.09 -6.00 -16.40
CA ARG A 9 -9.88 -5.37 -16.93
C ARG A 9 -8.62 -6.20 -16.63
N TYR A 10 -8.54 -6.79 -15.44
CA TYR A 10 -7.35 -7.52 -14.98
C TYR A 10 -7.38 -9.02 -15.26
N ARG A 11 -8.56 -9.61 -15.43
CA ARG A 11 -8.73 -11.05 -15.69
C ARG A 11 -7.91 -11.57 -16.89
N PRO A 12 -7.79 -10.85 -18.03
CA PRO A 12 -6.94 -11.30 -19.14
C PRO A 12 -5.44 -11.36 -18.83
N ARG A 13 -4.99 -10.80 -17.70
CA ARG A 13 -3.57 -10.78 -17.30
C ARG A 13 -3.23 -11.82 -16.23
N VAL A 14 -4.16 -12.71 -15.89
CA VAL A 14 -3.86 -13.81 -14.95
C VAL A 14 -2.68 -14.63 -15.47
N GLY A 15 -1.69 -14.84 -14.60
CA GLY A 15 -0.45 -15.55 -14.93
C GLY A 15 0.64 -14.70 -15.58
N HIS A 16 0.38 -13.42 -15.86
CA HIS A 16 1.40 -12.48 -16.31
C HIS A 16 2.09 -11.82 -15.11
N GLU A 17 3.39 -11.58 -15.23
CA GLU A 17 4.13 -10.74 -14.30
C GLU A 17 3.72 -9.27 -14.52
N LEU A 18 3.32 -8.61 -13.44
CA LEU A 18 2.84 -7.23 -13.43
C LEU A 18 3.44 -6.50 -12.23
N ILE A 19 3.63 -5.20 -12.39
CA ILE A 19 4.02 -4.33 -11.29
C ILE A 19 2.75 -3.90 -10.56
N PHE A 20 2.73 -4.10 -9.25
CA PHE A 20 1.67 -3.59 -8.38
C PHE A 20 2.03 -2.18 -7.91
N GLY A 21 1.20 -1.20 -8.25
CA GLY A 21 1.34 0.18 -7.82
C GLY A 21 0.23 0.58 -6.86
N LEU A 22 0.60 1.19 -5.74
CA LEU A 22 -0.30 1.84 -4.81
C LEU A 22 0.36 3.12 -4.31
N ARG A 23 -0.37 4.24 -4.33
CA ARG A 23 0.21 5.51 -3.86
C ARG A 23 0.26 5.54 -2.33
N PRO A 24 1.23 6.24 -1.71
CA PRO A 24 1.43 6.20 -0.26
C PRO A 24 0.21 6.64 0.54
N GLU A 25 -0.59 7.59 0.03
CA GLU A 25 -1.82 8.07 0.68
C GLU A 25 -2.93 7.02 0.79
N HIS A 26 -2.79 5.89 0.10
CA HIS A 26 -3.69 4.75 0.19
C HIS A 26 -3.18 3.66 1.15
N ILE A 27 -2.03 3.88 1.78
CA ILE A 27 -1.49 3.07 2.86
C ILE A 27 -1.48 3.93 4.12
N ARG A 28 -2.36 3.61 5.06
CA ARG A 28 -2.62 4.39 6.28
C ARG A 28 -2.44 3.53 7.53
N GLU A 29 -2.44 4.15 8.70
CA GLU A 29 -2.44 3.42 9.95
C GLU A 29 -3.72 2.59 10.12
N GLY A 30 -3.59 1.37 10.64
CA GLY A 30 -4.72 0.49 10.89
C GLY A 30 -5.43 0.82 12.19
N ARG A 31 -6.73 1.17 12.11
CA ARG A 31 -7.60 1.39 13.27
C ARG A 31 -8.85 0.53 13.16
N GLY A 32 -9.17 -0.24 14.20
CA GLY A 32 -10.41 -1.03 14.27
C GLY A 32 -10.58 -2.06 13.15
N ASP A 33 -11.81 -2.16 12.65
CA ASP A 33 -12.25 -3.08 11.61
C ASP A 33 -11.80 -2.63 10.22
N ILE A 34 -11.56 -3.60 9.34
CA ILE A 34 -11.04 -3.37 7.97
C ILE A 34 -12.21 -3.43 6.98
N PRO A 35 -12.54 -2.33 6.28
CA PRO A 35 -13.58 -2.33 5.26
C PRO A 35 -13.26 -3.26 4.07
N PRO A 36 -14.27 -3.68 3.29
CA PRO A 36 -14.05 -4.41 2.04
C PRO A 36 -13.12 -3.67 1.07
N GLY A 37 -12.21 -4.42 0.45
CA GLY A 37 -11.22 -3.84 -0.46
C GLY A 37 -10.08 -3.09 0.24
N MET A 38 -9.94 -3.26 1.56
CA MET A 38 -8.73 -2.91 2.29
C MET A 38 -8.03 -4.17 2.80
N ALA A 39 -6.71 -4.12 2.90
CA ALA A 39 -5.87 -5.21 3.39
C ALA A 39 -4.96 -4.69 4.51
N ALA A 40 -5.09 -5.27 5.71
CA ALA A 40 -4.18 -4.96 6.79
C ALA A 40 -2.94 -5.85 6.74
N PHE A 41 -1.81 -5.29 7.15
CA PHE A 41 -0.55 -5.98 7.31
C PHE A 41 0.26 -5.31 8.43
N GLU A 42 1.23 -6.03 8.96
CA GLU A 42 2.21 -5.46 9.89
C GLU A 42 3.52 -5.25 9.15
N ALA A 43 4.14 -4.11 9.36
CA ALA A 43 5.46 -3.80 8.82
C ALA A 43 6.31 -3.14 9.90
N ARG A 44 7.60 -3.45 9.91
CA ARG A 44 8.56 -2.76 10.76
C ARG A 44 8.95 -1.46 10.10
N LEU A 45 8.87 -0.35 10.83
CA LEU A 45 9.20 0.97 10.28
C LEU A 45 10.71 1.15 10.21
N ASP A 46 11.23 1.48 9.03
CA ASP A 46 12.64 1.78 8.80
C ASP A 46 12.92 3.28 8.91
N VAL A 47 11.99 4.10 8.41
CA VAL A 47 12.04 5.57 8.51
C VAL A 47 10.68 6.12 8.87
N VAL A 48 10.66 7.14 9.74
CA VAL A 48 9.48 7.93 10.09
C VAL A 48 9.83 9.40 9.88
N GLU A 49 9.19 10.05 8.91
CA GLU A 49 9.46 11.42 8.47
C GLU A 49 8.25 12.32 8.72
N PRO A 50 8.26 13.15 9.78
CA PRO A 50 7.21 14.12 10.05
C PRO A 50 7.25 15.28 9.05
N MET A 51 6.14 15.49 8.32
CA MET A 51 6.01 16.54 7.30
C MET A 51 5.02 17.65 7.71
N GLY A 52 4.78 17.78 9.02
CA GLY A 52 3.83 18.74 9.59
C GLY A 52 2.43 18.15 9.72
N MET A 53 1.63 18.20 8.64
CA MET A 53 0.23 17.74 8.67
C MET A 53 0.08 16.22 8.52
N GLU A 54 1.14 15.55 8.11
CA GLU A 54 1.21 14.11 7.89
C GLU A 54 2.59 13.58 8.25
N THR A 55 2.69 12.27 8.43
CA THR A 55 3.97 11.59 8.60
C THR A 55 4.11 10.52 7.53
N MET A 56 5.23 10.56 6.82
CA MET A 56 5.61 9.51 5.89
C MET A 56 6.33 8.40 6.63
N VAL A 57 5.92 7.17 6.39
CA VAL A 57 6.56 5.98 6.97
C VAL A 57 7.10 5.12 5.86
N TYR A 58 8.31 4.60 6.05
CA TYR A 58 8.99 3.74 5.07
C TYR A 58 9.25 2.39 5.72
N PHE A 59 9.06 1.33 4.95
CA PHE A 59 9.17 -0.04 5.40
C PHE A 59 9.44 -0.98 4.22
N LEU A 60 9.94 -2.17 4.50
CA LEU A 60 10.17 -3.21 3.51
C LEU A 60 8.98 -4.17 3.37
N VAL A 61 8.62 -4.49 2.13
CA VAL A 61 7.73 -5.60 1.76
C VAL A 61 8.50 -6.53 0.83
N ASP A 62 8.77 -7.76 1.28
CA ASP A 62 9.56 -8.75 0.52
C ASP A 62 10.90 -8.18 -0.03
N GLY A 63 11.55 -7.29 0.76
CA GLY A 63 12.81 -6.65 0.40
C GLY A 63 12.68 -5.44 -0.53
N VAL A 64 11.47 -5.05 -0.92
CA VAL A 64 11.18 -3.83 -1.68
C VAL A 64 10.80 -2.70 -0.72
N GLU A 65 11.41 -1.54 -0.89
CA GLU A 65 11.07 -0.34 -0.14
C GLU A 65 9.71 0.20 -0.58
N VAL A 66 8.82 0.39 0.39
CA VAL A 66 7.47 0.93 0.23
C VAL A 66 7.28 2.04 1.24
N CYS A 67 6.48 3.04 0.89
CA CYS A 67 6.09 4.09 1.81
C CYS A 67 4.57 4.22 1.95
N GLY A 68 4.15 4.70 3.12
CA GLY A 68 2.77 5.01 3.47
C GLY A 68 2.67 6.39 4.11
N ARG A 69 1.45 6.90 4.21
CA ARG A 69 1.15 8.23 4.75
C ARG A 69 0.16 8.08 5.90
N VAL A 70 0.58 8.48 7.09
CA VAL A 70 -0.18 8.28 8.33
C VAL A 70 -0.45 9.60 9.04
N ASP A 71 -1.45 9.58 9.92
CA ASP A 71 -1.73 10.68 10.84
C ASP A 71 -0.51 10.90 11.79
N PRO A 72 -0.02 12.14 11.99
CA PRO A 72 1.11 12.41 12.88
C PRO A 72 0.93 11.90 14.31
N ALA A 73 -0.30 11.86 14.83
CA ALA A 73 -0.59 11.38 16.17
C ALA A 73 -0.60 9.84 16.27
N ALA A 74 -0.63 9.14 15.14
CA ALA A 74 -0.62 7.69 15.06
C ALA A 74 0.69 7.12 14.49
N ALA A 75 1.64 7.97 14.11
CA ALA A 75 2.95 7.55 13.64
C ALA A 75 3.65 6.69 14.71
N GLY A 76 4.10 5.51 14.31
CA GLY A 76 4.89 4.62 15.15
C GLY A 76 6.33 5.09 15.32
N THR A 77 7.14 4.27 15.98
CA THR A 77 8.57 4.52 16.19
C THR A 77 9.40 3.71 15.19
N VAL A 78 10.53 4.27 14.75
CA VAL A 78 11.52 3.54 13.94
C VAL A 78 11.95 2.26 14.66
N GLY A 79 11.98 1.14 13.94
CA GLY A 79 12.33 -0.17 14.46
C GLY A 79 11.21 -0.91 15.18
N GLU A 80 10.01 -0.35 15.27
CA GLU A 80 8.84 -1.02 15.85
C GLU A 80 7.87 -1.49 14.76
N PRO A 81 7.12 -2.58 15.00
CA PRO A 81 6.04 -2.98 14.11
C PRO A 81 4.89 -1.98 14.17
N MET A 82 4.35 -1.62 13.01
CA MET A 82 3.16 -0.80 12.87
C MET A 82 2.12 -1.55 12.04
N ARG A 83 0.88 -1.57 12.52
CA ARG A 83 -0.25 -2.09 11.74
C ARG A 83 -0.64 -1.05 10.69
N LEU A 84 -0.54 -1.43 9.42
CA LEU A 84 -0.90 -0.61 8.28
C LEU A 84 -2.08 -1.23 7.53
N VAL A 85 -2.81 -0.39 6.80
CA VAL A 85 -3.94 -0.79 5.96
C VAL A 85 -3.77 -0.19 4.57
N ALA A 86 -3.67 -1.06 3.57
CA ALA A 86 -3.64 -0.72 2.16
C ALA A 86 -5.05 -0.75 1.57
N ASP A 87 -5.47 0.34 0.94
CA ASP A 87 -6.72 0.41 0.18
C ASP A 87 -6.50 -0.14 -1.24
N VAL A 88 -6.73 -1.45 -1.41
CA VAL A 88 -6.55 -2.12 -2.71
C VAL A 88 -7.59 -1.68 -3.75
N ASN A 89 -8.64 -0.95 -3.36
CA ASN A 89 -9.51 -0.29 -4.33
C ASN A 89 -8.80 0.80 -5.13
N GLN A 90 -7.62 1.25 -4.69
CA GLN A 90 -6.83 2.31 -5.35
C GLN A 90 -5.58 1.75 -6.05
N MET A 91 -5.47 0.43 -6.17
CA MET A 91 -4.34 -0.23 -6.83
C MET A 91 -4.30 -0.04 -8.34
N HIS A 92 -3.10 -0.07 -8.91
CA HIS A 92 -2.86 -0.09 -10.34
C HIS A 92 -1.99 -1.30 -10.68
N LEU A 93 -2.31 -1.99 -11.76
CA LEU A 93 -1.43 -3.01 -12.33
C LEU A 93 -0.77 -2.42 -13.58
N ILE A 94 0.55 -2.50 -13.64
CA ILE A 94 1.36 -1.91 -14.71
C ILE A 94 2.08 -3.04 -15.44
N ASP A 95 2.03 -3.01 -16.77
CA ASP A 95 2.74 -3.98 -17.60
C ASP A 95 4.23 -3.58 -17.69
N PRO A 96 5.16 -4.39 -17.15
CA PRO A 96 6.58 -4.01 -17.06
C PRO A 96 7.25 -3.86 -18.43
N ARG A 97 6.66 -4.38 -19.51
CA ARG A 97 7.23 -4.27 -20.86
C ARG A 97 6.84 -2.98 -21.56
N THR A 98 5.68 -2.44 -21.22
CA THR A 98 5.12 -1.24 -21.90
C THR A 98 5.04 -0.03 -20.99
N GLU A 99 5.19 -0.22 -19.68
CA GLU A 99 5.02 0.80 -18.62
C GLU A 99 3.61 1.42 -18.58
N LEU A 100 2.65 0.85 -19.31
CA LEU A 100 1.26 1.30 -19.30
C LEU A 100 0.45 0.63 -18.19
N VAL A 101 -0.45 1.41 -17.60
CA VAL A 101 -1.46 0.88 -16.67
C VAL A 101 -2.43 0.01 -17.45
N VAL A 102 -2.51 -1.27 -17.05
CA VAL A 102 -3.46 -2.24 -17.60
C VAL A 102 -4.86 -1.81 -17.32
#